data_AF-A0A914ENL7-F1
#
_entry.id   AF-A0A914ENL7-F1
#
_cell.length_a   1.000
_cell.length_b   1.000
_cell.length_c   1.000
_cell.angle_alpha   90.00
_cell.angle_beta   90.00
_cell.angle_gamma   90.00
#
_symmetry.space_group_name_H-M   'P 1'
#
loop_
_entity.id
_entity.type
_entity.pdbx_description
1 polymer ?
#
loop_
_entity_poly.entity_id
_entity_poly.type
_entity_poly.pdbx_seq_one_letter_code
_entity_poly.pdbx_strand_id
1 'polypeptide(L)'
;MCYYATEAQQQKLLDTKVVLPPGYKFAVVDFDSSDAEIINDAWEYKQENELPMTIAKLRNKPYSLIKDINNYPVAYGISTLYSLVGHRYVHPEHRHKGLAKAIDIDRAQKCIK
;
A
#
# COMPACT_ATOMS: atom_id res chain seq x y z
N MET A 1 -17.00 -7.63 10.29
CA MET A 1 -16.57 -9.04 10.19
C MET A 1 -15.11 -9.04 9.77
N CYS A 2 -14.22 -9.59 10.60
CA CYS A 2 -12.80 -9.71 10.25
C CYS A 2 -12.55 -11.09 9.65
N TYR A 3 -11.89 -11.13 8.49
CA TYR A 3 -11.49 -12.37 7.85
C TYR A 3 -10.02 -12.64 8.16
N TYR A 4 -9.72 -13.88 8.54
CA TYR A 4 -8.35 -14.33 8.82
C TYR A 4 -7.95 -15.37 7.78
N ALA A 5 -6.71 -15.26 7.27
CA ALA A 5 -6.15 -16.25 6.38
C ALA A 5 -5.67 -17.47 7.18
N THR A 6 -6.20 -18.64 6.86
CA THR A 6 -5.66 -19.94 7.32
C THR A 6 -4.24 -20.15 6.79
N GLU A 7 -3.47 -21.06 7.41
CA GLU A 7 -2.11 -21.38 6.96
C GLU A 7 -2.03 -21.77 5.47
N ALA A 8 -2.99 -22.57 5.00
CA ALA A 8 -3.07 -22.94 3.58
C ALA A 8 -3.30 -21.72 2.67
N GLN A 9 -4.11 -20.75 3.11
CA GLN A 9 -4.33 -19.50 2.37
C GLN A 9 -3.11 -18.58 2.42
N GLN A 10 -2.39 -18.57 3.54
CA GLN A 10 -1.12 -17.84 3.67
C GLN A 10 -0.06 -18.40 2.72
N GLN A 11 0.09 -19.72 2.65
CA GLN A 11 1.03 -20.36 1.72
C GLN A 11 0.68 -20.03 0.26
N LYS A 12 -0.60 -20.17 -0.11
CA LYS A 12 -1.08 -19.79 -1.46
C LYS A 12 -0.79 -18.33 -1.77
N LEU A 13 -0.92 -17.44 -0.78
CA LEU A 13 -0.61 -16.04 -0.95
C LEU A 13 0.90 -15.82 -1.17
N LEU A 14 1.77 -16.49 -0.42
CA LEU A 14 3.23 -16.41 -0.60
C LEU A 14 3.67 -16.90 -1.98
N ASP A 15 3.00 -17.90 -2.53
CA ASP A 15 3.28 -18.44 -3.88
C ASP A 15 2.72 -17.55 -5.01
N THR A 16 1.84 -16.61 -4.68
CA THR A 16 1.20 -15.73 -5.68
C THR A 16 2.19 -14.69 -6.18
N LYS A 17 2.53 -14.75 -7.46
CA LYS A 17 3.33 -13.71 -8.13
C LYS A 17 2.43 -12.54 -8.54
N VAL A 18 2.87 -11.33 -8.20
CA VAL A 18 2.21 -10.10 -8.61
C VAL A 18 2.94 -9.51 -9.82
N VAL A 19 2.19 -9.29 -10.90
CA VAL A 19 2.69 -8.62 -12.11
C VAL A 19 1.95 -7.31 -12.26
N LEU A 20 2.71 -6.22 -12.41
CA LEU A 20 2.17 -4.89 -12.67
C LEU A 20 2.07 -4.64 -14.18
N PRO A 21 1.10 -3.83 -14.63
CA PRO A 21 1.07 -3.38 -16.02
C PRO A 21 2.32 -2.54 -16.36
N PRO A 22 2.69 -2.42 -17.65
CA PRO A 22 3.81 -1.60 -18.07
C PRO A 22 3.69 -0.15 -17.58
N GLY A 23 4.82 0.45 -17.20
CA GLY A 23 4.88 1.82 -16.68
C GLY A 23 4.58 1.95 -15.18
N TYR A 24 4.43 0.83 -14.47
CA TYR A 24 4.25 0.81 -13.02
C TYR A 24 5.30 -0.06 -12.35
N LYS A 25 5.73 0.34 -11.15
CA LYS A 25 6.68 -0.42 -10.34
C LYS A 25 6.33 -0.36 -8.87
N PHE A 26 6.61 -1.45 -8.16
CA PHE A 26 6.67 -1.40 -6.71
C PHE A 26 7.86 -0.52 -6.30
N ALA A 27 7.66 0.25 -5.24
CA ALA A 27 8.66 1.15 -4.69
C ALA A 27 8.64 1.12 -3.16
N VAL A 28 9.71 1.65 -2.57
CA VAL A 28 9.76 2.01 -1.16
C VAL A 28 9.39 3.49 -1.03
N VAL A 29 8.81 3.87 0.11
CA VAL A 29 8.56 5.28 0.41
C VAL A 29 9.89 6.00 0.55
N ASP A 30 10.06 7.08 -0.19
CA ASP A 30 11.15 8.02 0.01
C ASP A 30 10.71 9.11 1.00
N PHE A 31 11.21 9.01 2.23
CA PHE A 31 10.86 9.92 3.33
C PHE A 31 11.52 11.30 3.23
N ASP A 32 12.52 11.46 2.36
CA ASP A 32 13.15 12.76 2.09
C ASP A 32 12.46 13.47 0.90
N SER A 33 11.45 12.83 0.31
CA SER A 33 10.63 13.34 -0.78
C SER A 33 9.18 13.63 -0.35
N SER A 34 8.34 14.07 -1.29
CA SER A 34 6.90 14.29 -1.08
C SER A 34 6.05 13.01 -1.05
N ASP A 35 6.63 11.81 -1.08
CA ASP A 35 5.86 10.56 -1.08
C ASP A 35 4.89 10.46 0.11
N ALA A 36 5.39 10.76 1.32
CA ALA A 36 4.58 10.69 2.54
C ALA A 36 3.47 11.74 2.54
N GLU A 37 3.73 12.91 1.97
CA GLU A 37 2.75 14.00 1.81
C GLU A 37 1.67 13.61 0.81
N ILE A 38 2.04 13.07 -0.35
CA ILE A 38 1.09 12.61 -1.38
C ILE A 38 0.17 11.51 -0.85
N ILE A 39 0.74 10.56 -0.11
CA ILE A 39 -0.04 9.52 0.57
C ILE A 39 -0.98 10.15 1.60
N ASN A 40 -0.49 11.17 2.31
CA ASN A 40 -1.27 11.86 3.32
C ASN A 40 -2.43 12.69 2.76
N ASP A 41 -2.22 13.28 1.60
CA ASP A 41 -3.14 14.20 0.97
C ASP A 41 -4.33 13.51 0.31
N ALA A 42 -4.26 12.19 0.10
CA ALA A 42 -5.39 11.43 -0.41
C ALA A 42 -6.47 11.12 0.63
N TRP A 43 -6.24 11.40 1.92
CA TRP A 43 -7.29 11.27 2.93
C TRP A 43 -8.19 12.50 2.92
N GLU A 44 -9.41 12.31 2.44
CA GLU A 44 -10.43 13.37 2.32
C GLU A 44 -10.70 14.11 3.63
N TYR A 45 -10.65 13.41 4.76
CA TYR A 45 -10.91 13.97 6.09
C TYR A 45 -9.65 14.17 6.93
N LYS A 46 -8.48 14.33 6.28
CA LYS A 46 -7.22 14.52 7.01
C LYS A 46 -7.28 15.75 7.92
N GLN A 47 -6.69 15.64 9.10
CA GLN A 47 -6.50 16.79 9.99
C GLN A 47 -5.13 17.45 9.74
N GLU A 48 -4.98 18.71 10.13
CA GLU A 48 -3.78 19.54 9.85
C GLU A 48 -2.45 18.93 10.35
N ASN A 49 -2.49 17.97 11.28
CA ASN A 49 -1.30 17.39 11.92
C ASN A 49 -1.20 15.86 11.80
N GLU A 50 -1.76 15.24 10.76
CA GLU A 50 -1.72 13.78 10.59
C GLU A 50 -0.48 13.24 9.84
N LEU A 51 0.28 14.11 9.16
CA LEU A 51 1.49 13.69 8.44
C LEU A 51 2.52 12.95 9.32
N PRO A 52 2.83 13.40 10.56
CA PRO A 52 3.72 12.64 11.44
C PRO A 52 3.20 11.24 11.77
N MET A 53 1.89 11.08 11.96
CA MET A 53 1.27 9.77 12.19
C MET A 53 1.40 8.87 10.95
N THR A 54 1.23 9.45 9.77
CA THR A 54 1.40 8.74 8.50
C THR A 54 2.82 8.26 8.30
N ILE A 55 3.80 9.13 8.53
CA ILE A 55 5.22 8.77 8.49
C ILE A 55 5.50 7.66 9.51
N ALA A 56 4.97 7.77 10.73
CA ALA A 56 5.14 6.73 11.75
C ALA A 56 4.54 5.38 11.31
N LYS A 57 3.37 5.37 10.67
CA LYS A 57 2.77 4.15 10.12
C LYS A 57 3.64 3.57 9.00
N LEU A 58 4.08 4.39 8.05
CA LEU A 58 4.94 3.95 6.93
C LEU A 58 6.30 3.40 7.40
N ARG A 59 6.85 3.92 8.51
CA ARG A 59 8.11 3.42 9.09
C ARG A 59 7.95 2.10 9.85
N ASN A 60 6.79 1.88 10.48
CA ASN A 60 6.63 0.82 11.48
C ASN A 60 5.62 -0.27 11.10
N LYS A 61 4.90 -0.12 9.99
CA LYS A 61 3.87 -1.07 9.55
C LYS A 61 4.14 -1.56 8.14
N PRO A 62 3.76 -2.80 7.82
CA PRO A 62 3.78 -3.29 6.46
C PRO A 62 2.99 -2.35 5.54
N TYR A 63 3.62 -1.93 4.46
CA TYR A 63 3.00 -1.11 3.43
C TYR A 63 3.37 -1.62 2.04
N SER A 64 2.58 -1.22 1.07
CA SER A 64 2.88 -1.36 -0.35
C SER A 64 2.69 -0.03 -1.03
N LEU A 65 3.61 0.29 -1.94
CA LEU A 65 3.61 1.52 -2.73
C LEU A 65 3.92 1.14 -4.18
N ILE A 66 3.12 1.68 -5.10
CA ILE A 66 3.35 1.62 -6.53
C ILE A 66 3.54 3.04 -7.05
N LYS A 67 4.59 3.22 -7.85
CA LYS A 67 4.88 4.44 -8.58
C LYS A 67 4.67 4.24 -10.09
N ASP A 68 4.30 5.30 -10.78
CA ASP A 68 4.23 5.32 -12.25
C ASP A 68 5.61 5.57 -12.89
N ILE A 69 5.62 5.76 -14.22
CA ILE A 69 6.82 6.03 -15.01
C ILE A 69 7.50 7.36 -14.64
N ASN A 70 6.74 8.31 -14.08
CA ASN A 70 7.24 9.61 -13.62
C ASN A 70 7.74 9.56 -12.18
N ASN A 71 7.81 8.37 -11.56
CA ASN A 71 8.10 8.17 -10.13
C ASN A 71 7.08 8.81 -9.18
N TYR A 72 5.85 9.06 -9.64
CA TYR A 72 4.80 9.60 -8.78
C TYR A 72 4.09 8.46 -8.03
N PRO A 73 3.83 8.59 -6.71
CA PRO A 73 2.97 7.67 -5.96
C PRO A 73 1.55 7.64 -6.53
N VAL A 74 1.10 6.47 -7.00
CA VAL A 74 -0.22 6.34 -7.67
C VAL A 74 -1.15 5.36 -7.01
N ALA A 75 -0.59 4.44 -6.22
CA ALA A 75 -1.37 3.46 -5.49
C ALA A 75 -0.58 2.99 -4.27
N TYR A 76 -1.24 2.88 -3.12
CA TYR A 76 -0.60 2.45 -1.88
C TYR A 76 -1.59 1.82 -0.90
N GLY A 77 -1.05 1.11 0.08
CA GLY A 77 -1.81 0.56 1.19
C GLY A 77 -0.93 0.40 2.41
N ILE A 78 -1.44 0.78 3.58
CA ILE A 78 -0.73 0.69 4.86
C ILE A 78 -1.51 -0.22 5.79
N SER A 79 -0.87 -1.23 6.34
CA SER A 79 -1.50 -2.08 7.36
C SER A 79 -1.71 -1.30 8.65
N THR A 80 -2.83 -1.55 9.33
CA THR A 80 -3.16 -0.92 10.61
C THR A 80 -2.74 -1.82 11.77
N LEU A 81 -3.29 -1.59 12.96
CA LEU A 81 -3.07 -2.47 14.12
C LEU A 81 -3.52 -3.90 13.78
N TYR A 82 -2.83 -4.88 14.39
CA TYR A 82 -3.09 -6.31 14.19
C TYR A 82 -2.95 -6.79 12.73
N SER A 83 -2.08 -6.14 11.94
CA SER A 83 -1.83 -6.47 10.53
C SER A 83 -3.09 -6.41 9.65
N LEU A 84 -4.11 -5.67 10.09
CA LEU A 84 -5.32 -5.47 9.30
C LEU A 84 -4.99 -4.66 8.04
N VAL A 85 -5.44 -5.18 6.91
CA VAL A 85 -5.28 -4.60 5.58
C VAL A 85 -6.19 -3.36 5.49
N GLY A 86 -5.65 -2.16 5.70
CA GLY A 86 -6.38 -0.88 5.70
C GLY A 86 -5.85 0.15 4.71
N HIS A 87 -6.34 1.40 4.74
CA HIS A 87 -5.74 2.54 4.01
C HIS A 87 -5.38 2.30 2.52
N ARG A 88 -6.10 1.43 1.82
CA ARG A 88 -5.83 1.12 0.41
C ARG A 88 -6.37 2.26 -0.44
N TYR A 89 -5.52 2.84 -1.27
CA TYR A 89 -5.91 3.90 -2.19
C TYR A 89 -5.25 3.72 -3.56
N VAL A 90 -5.99 4.12 -4.59
CA VAL A 90 -5.52 4.23 -5.98
C VAL A 90 -6.06 5.54 -6.52
N HIS A 91 -5.16 6.39 -7.00
CA HIS A 91 -5.53 7.67 -7.60
C HIS A 91 -6.47 7.43 -8.80
N PRO A 92 -7.56 8.22 -8.96
CA PRO A 92 -8.63 7.97 -9.93
C PRO A 92 -8.17 7.62 -11.35
N GLU A 93 -7.19 8.35 -11.86
CA GLU A 93 -6.58 8.22 -13.20
C GLU A 93 -5.75 6.93 -13.39
N HIS A 94 -5.44 6.22 -12.31
CA HIS A 94 -4.74 4.94 -12.32
C HIS A 94 -5.64 3.75 -11.92
N ARG A 95 -6.95 3.95 -11.75
CA ARG A 95 -7.92 2.88 -11.44
C ARG A 95 -8.17 1.94 -12.63
N HIS A 96 -8.84 0.81 -12.35
CA HIS A 96 -9.18 -0.25 -13.31
C HIS A 96 -7.99 -0.96 -13.99
N LYS A 97 -6.78 -0.76 -13.46
CA LYS A 97 -5.52 -1.37 -13.96
C LYS A 97 -4.99 -2.51 -13.08
N GLY A 98 -5.79 -2.98 -12.11
CA GLY A 98 -5.40 -4.06 -11.19
C GLY A 98 -4.46 -3.65 -10.04
N LEU A 99 -4.09 -2.37 -9.92
CA LEU A 99 -3.13 -1.89 -8.91
C LEU A 99 -3.57 -2.12 -7.47
N ALA A 100 -4.87 -1.99 -7.17
CA ALA A 100 -5.41 -2.25 -5.83
C ALA A 100 -5.17 -3.71 -5.39
N LYS A 101 -5.41 -4.67 -6.30
CA LYS A 101 -5.17 -6.09 -6.05
C LYS A 101 -3.68 -6.35 -5.85
N ALA A 102 -2.83 -5.72 -6.64
CA ALA A 102 -1.38 -5.86 -6.55
C ALA A 102 -0.86 -5.40 -5.17
N ILE A 103 -1.33 -4.26 -4.69
CA ILE A 103 -1.01 -3.72 -3.35
C ILE A 103 -1.46 -4.66 -2.24
N ASP A 104 -2.67 -5.19 -2.33
CA ASP A 104 -3.18 -6.06 -1.27
C ASP A 104 -2.40 -7.37 -1.19
N ILE A 105 -2.02 -7.96 -2.33
CA ILE A 105 -1.20 -9.17 -2.34
C ILE A 105 0.19 -8.88 -1.79
N ASP A 106 0.91 -7.89 -2.34
CA ASP A 106 2.26 -7.53 -1.90
C ASP A 106 2.30 -7.20 -0.40
N ARG A 107 1.34 -6.41 0.07
CA ARG A 107 1.25 -6.06 1.48
C ARG A 107 0.90 -7.25 2.37
N ALA A 108 -0.06 -8.08 1.98
CA ALA A 108 -0.45 -9.23 2.78
C ALA A 108 0.71 -10.25 2.87
N GLN A 109 1.53 -10.39 1.82
CA GLN A 109 2.77 -11.17 1.87
C GLN A 109 3.77 -10.60 2.90
N LYS A 110 3.88 -9.27 3.01
CA LYS A 110 4.71 -8.59 4.02
C LYS A 110 4.16 -8.68 5.45
N CYS A 111 2.92 -9.12 5.64
CA CYS A 111 2.33 -9.34 6.97
C CYS A 111 2.55 -10.76 7.51
N ILE A 112 2.90 -11.72 6.65
CA ILE A 112 3.15 -13.13 7.04
C ILE A 112 4.62 -13.36 7.41
N LYS A 113 5.52 -12.56 6.84
CA LYS A 113 6.97 -12.58 7.08
C LYS A 113 7.33 -11.72 8.28
#